data_AF-A0A9W4XFR1-F1
#
_entry.id   AF-A0A9W4XFR1-F1
#
_cell.length_a   1.000
_cell.length_b   1.000
_cell.length_c   1.000
_cell.angle_alpha   90.00
_cell.angle_beta   90.00
_cell.angle_gamma   90.00
#
_symmetry.space_group_name_H-M   'P 1'
#
loop_
_entity.id
_entity.type
_entity.pdbx_description
1 polymer ?
#
loop_
_entity_poly.entity_id
_entity_poly.type
_entity_poly.pdbx_seq_one_letter_code
_entity_poly.pdbx_strand_id
1 'polypeptide(L)'
;MALVPKRGISALVSPTFEADRIASCLLFIAHSEANHQATVYLQFSVYIRGIDQKQPFELVYDADNLVPGKTRLGPENKVLPSSRLEEIARDGRCRLHSLSLSLKQPCVVKCPPCSDSISPKDAADPCFSQLANLAKQTEVHILFDYSWVHESNRIRFENLIGRLEKFTGTPRANKDTDQSRFGDWTVFTPVQEEIEAPPSYAEASHKRSRSRGSSTAKSPPEYVSPPPKRILLPPFPSPTELATPSPKLPGSPPARAPEFQQAVEAEVKKVLPGLLEAAVADVVRSLLRTSPSLASVSSPSPPASTVAPSPPRLDRKPPRALTSRNTLLLSQAKHRVQTFIDNTVDDVTSAQAIAINELREEVDDYNVEIALAKQDYIMELETLYNSKLEELRDIATDVITEVDEHVADVYSDLRHWTKRDLLSGTGRKIGRGSAEKVNDDNGGLATKRPVRATSFPL
;
A
#
# COMPACT_ATOMS: atom_id res chain seq x y z
N MET A 1 5.72 -0.73 16.65
CA MET A 1 6.97 -0.68 15.86
C MET A 1 6.82 -1.60 14.66
N ALA A 2 7.11 -1.15 13.44
CA ALA A 2 7.02 -2.00 12.25
C ALA A 2 8.24 -2.94 12.19
N LEU A 3 8.01 -4.26 12.12
CA LEU A 3 9.07 -5.27 11.99
C LEU A 3 9.67 -5.30 10.58
N VAL A 4 8.87 -4.83 9.62
CA VAL A 4 9.12 -4.80 8.18
C VAL A 4 9.17 -3.33 7.74
N PRO A 5 9.95 -2.94 6.71
CA PRO A 5 9.91 -1.58 6.18
C PRO A 5 8.49 -1.13 5.85
N LYS A 6 8.18 0.16 6.06
CA LYS A 6 6.86 0.73 5.74
C LYS A 6 6.44 0.54 4.26
N ARG A 7 7.42 0.32 3.37
CA ARG A 7 7.21 0.09 1.94
C ARG A 7 6.90 -1.38 1.59
N GLY A 8 6.94 -2.29 2.55
CA GLY A 8 6.79 -3.73 2.32
C GLY A 8 8.10 -4.39 1.86
N ILE A 9 8.03 -5.71 1.66
CA ILE A 9 9.12 -6.54 1.14
C ILE A 9 8.67 -7.11 -0.20
N SER A 10 9.47 -6.95 -1.26
CA SER A 10 9.22 -7.65 -2.51
C SER A 10 9.21 -9.16 -2.29
N ALA A 11 8.12 -9.79 -2.68
CA ALA A 11 7.88 -11.21 -2.44
C ALA A 11 7.23 -11.87 -3.66
N LEU A 12 7.46 -13.17 -3.77
CA LEU A 12 6.87 -14.06 -4.74
C LEU A 12 5.93 -14.99 -3.99
N VAL A 13 4.69 -15.14 -4.46
CA VAL A 13 3.68 -15.96 -3.79
C VAL A 13 3.11 -17.00 -4.75
N SER A 14 2.87 -18.19 -4.21
CA SER A 14 2.31 -19.31 -4.95
C SER A 14 1.34 -20.11 -4.10
N PRO A 15 0.28 -20.68 -4.70
CA PRO A 15 -0.68 -21.54 -4.01
C PRO A 15 -0.08 -22.93 -3.69
N THR A 16 0.76 -23.40 -4.60
CA THR A 16 1.50 -24.65 -4.51
C THR A 16 2.95 -24.36 -4.82
N PHE A 17 3.84 -25.28 -4.44
CA PHE A 17 5.27 -25.12 -4.66
C PHE A 17 5.73 -25.27 -6.14
N GLU A 18 4.81 -25.15 -7.09
CA GLU A 18 5.08 -25.24 -8.53
C GLU A 18 5.53 -23.89 -9.09
N ALA A 19 6.68 -23.88 -9.77
CA ALA A 19 7.36 -22.66 -10.22
C ALA A 19 6.57 -21.85 -11.25
N ASP A 20 5.61 -22.46 -11.95
CA ASP A 20 4.95 -21.86 -13.11
C ASP A 20 3.83 -20.87 -12.73
N ARG A 21 3.43 -20.83 -11.46
CA ARG A 21 2.28 -20.04 -10.97
C ARG A 21 2.67 -19.09 -9.84
N ILE A 22 3.85 -18.51 -9.95
CA ILE A 22 4.35 -17.53 -8.99
C ILE A 22 3.88 -16.13 -9.41
N ALA A 23 3.18 -15.46 -8.50
CA ALA A 23 2.77 -14.07 -8.62
C ALA A 23 3.68 -13.17 -7.79
N SER A 24 3.95 -11.97 -8.30
CA SER A 24 4.77 -10.97 -7.62
C SER A 24 3.90 -10.06 -6.75
N CYS A 25 4.35 -9.75 -5.55
CA CYS A 25 3.60 -8.97 -4.57
C CYS A 25 4.52 -8.23 -3.59
N LEU A 26 3.92 -7.38 -2.76
CA LEU A 26 4.57 -6.80 -1.58
C LEU A 26 4.03 -7.45 -0.31
N LEU A 27 4.94 -7.98 0.51
CA LEU A 27 4.65 -8.56 1.82
C LEU A 27 4.71 -7.49 2.91
N PHE A 28 3.62 -7.37 3.68
CA PHE A 28 3.55 -6.58 4.90
C PHE A 28 3.14 -7.44 6.08
N ILE A 29 3.66 -7.12 7.26
CA ILE A 29 3.24 -7.75 8.51
C ILE A 29 2.93 -6.65 9.52
N ALA A 30 1.65 -6.51 9.86
CA ALA A 30 1.21 -5.66 10.95
C ALA A 30 1.19 -6.48 12.24
N HIS A 31 1.72 -5.91 13.32
CA HIS A 31 1.78 -6.56 14.62
C HIS A 31 1.65 -5.52 15.74
N SER A 32 0.79 -5.84 16.71
CA SER A 32 0.61 -5.10 17.96
C SER A 32 0.71 -6.08 19.13
N GLU A 33 1.83 -6.04 19.83
CA GLU A 33 2.05 -6.90 21.00
C GLU A 33 1.09 -6.58 22.14
N ALA A 34 0.83 -5.28 22.37
CA ALA A 34 -0.06 -4.80 23.43
C ALA A 34 -1.50 -5.32 23.28
N ASN A 35 -1.96 -5.46 22.03
CA ASN A 35 -3.32 -5.93 21.74
C ASN A 35 -3.37 -7.42 21.38
N HIS A 36 -2.23 -8.12 21.40
CA HIS A 36 -2.10 -9.48 20.86
C HIS A 36 -2.71 -9.61 19.44
N GLN A 37 -2.36 -8.69 18.56
CA GLN A 37 -2.83 -8.68 17.16
C GLN A 37 -1.71 -8.87 16.15
N ALA A 38 -1.96 -9.66 15.11
CA ALA A 38 -1.06 -9.85 13.98
C ALA A 38 -1.82 -10.16 12.69
N THR A 39 -1.37 -9.56 11.59
CA THR A 39 -1.96 -9.76 10.27
C THR A 39 -0.87 -9.72 9.21
N VAL A 40 -0.90 -10.67 8.28
CA VAL A 40 -0.03 -10.66 7.09
C VAL A 40 -0.83 -10.15 5.90
N TYR A 41 -0.26 -9.21 5.14
CA TYR A 41 -0.87 -8.66 3.93
C TYR A 41 0.02 -8.97 2.73
N LEU A 42 -0.61 -9.37 1.63
CA LEU A 42 0.04 -9.45 0.32
C LEU A 42 -0.63 -8.45 -0.61
N GLN A 43 0.11 -7.42 -1.02
CA GLN A 43 -0.38 -6.37 -1.90
C GLN A 43 0.02 -6.66 -3.35
N PHE A 44 -0.94 -6.54 -4.26
CA PHE A 44 -0.81 -6.72 -5.69
C PHE A 44 -1.28 -5.47 -6.42
N SER A 45 -0.74 -5.25 -7.62
CA SER A 45 -1.15 -4.16 -8.50
C SER A 45 -1.57 -4.72 -9.85
N VAL A 46 -2.88 -4.73 -10.13
CA VAL A 46 -3.47 -5.34 -11.34
C VAL A 46 -4.34 -4.35 -12.11
N TYR A 47 -4.50 -4.55 -13.41
CA TYR A 47 -5.41 -3.73 -14.22
C TYR A 47 -6.83 -4.27 -14.16
N ILE A 48 -7.79 -3.38 -13.95
CA ILE A 48 -9.22 -3.73 -13.91
C ILE A 48 -9.98 -3.01 -15.02
N ARG A 49 -11.12 -3.59 -15.43
CA ARG A 49 -11.97 -3.03 -16.48
C ARG A 49 -12.41 -1.61 -16.10
N GLY A 50 -12.28 -0.67 -17.05
CA GLY A 50 -12.68 0.72 -16.88
C GLY A 50 -11.66 1.63 -16.18
N ILE A 51 -10.54 1.11 -15.68
CA ILE A 51 -9.48 1.93 -15.09
C ILE A 51 -8.15 1.65 -15.79
N ASP A 52 -7.55 2.72 -16.33
CA ASP A 52 -6.30 2.61 -17.09
C ASP A 52 -5.06 2.45 -16.21
N GLN A 53 -5.16 2.78 -14.93
CA GLN A 53 -4.09 2.64 -13.95
C GLN A 53 -4.22 1.33 -13.17
N LYS A 54 -3.07 0.71 -12.84
CA LYS A 54 -3.05 -0.46 -11.95
C LYS A 54 -3.67 -0.09 -10.61
N GLN A 55 -4.54 -0.95 -10.12
CA GLN A 55 -5.22 -0.78 -8.85
C GLN A 55 -4.63 -1.71 -7.79
N PRO A 56 -4.49 -1.23 -6.54
CA PRO A 56 -3.97 -2.03 -5.45
C PRO A 56 -5.03 -3.00 -4.91
N PHE A 57 -4.64 -4.25 -4.73
CA PHE A 57 -5.43 -5.28 -4.06
C PHE A 57 -4.61 -5.83 -2.90
N GLU A 58 -5.24 -6.08 -1.75
CA GLU A 58 -4.56 -6.71 -0.61
C GLU A 58 -5.25 -8.00 -0.21
N LEU A 59 -4.50 -9.10 -0.19
CA LEU A 59 -4.94 -10.34 0.44
C LEU A 59 -4.58 -10.30 1.92
N VAL A 60 -5.58 -10.43 2.78
CA VAL A 60 -5.47 -10.25 4.24
C VAL A 60 -5.52 -11.60 4.93
N TYR A 61 -4.42 -11.97 5.57
CA TYR A 61 -4.24 -13.22 6.31
C TYR A 61 -4.19 -12.90 7.80
N ASP A 62 -5.37 -12.85 8.42
CA ASP A 62 -5.52 -12.61 9.86
C ASP A 62 -5.04 -13.81 10.69
N ALA A 63 -4.36 -13.54 11.81
CA ALA A 63 -3.78 -14.56 12.67
C ALA A 63 -4.78 -15.60 13.21
N ASP A 64 -6.00 -15.18 13.52
CA ASP A 64 -7.08 -16.06 14.00
C ASP A 64 -7.66 -16.97 12.89
N ASN A 65 -7.42 -16.64 11.62
CA ASN A 65 -7.74 -17.51 10.48
C ASN A 65 -6.64 -18.56 10.20
N LEU A 66 -5.48 -18.50 10.86
CA LEU A 66 -4.41 -19.47 10.64
C LEU A 66 -4.68 -20.81 11.34
N VAL A 67 -4.22 -21.90 10.74
CA VAL A 67 -4.22 -23.23 11.35
C VAL A 67 -3.02 -23.35 12.30
N PRO A 68 -3.23 -23.57 13.62
CA PRO A 68 -2.14 -23.66 14.58
C PRO A 68 -1.09 -24.72 14.21
N GLY A 69 0.19 -24.36 14.31
CA GLY A 69 1.33 -25.25 14.06
C GLY A 69 1.59 -25.59 12.58
N LYS A 70 0.84 -25.02 11.65
CA LYS A 70 1.05 -25.18 10.20
C LYS A 70 1.83 -24.04 9.56
N THR A 71 1.89 -22.88 10.22
CA THR A 71 2.75 -21.77 9.81
C THR A 71 4.22 -22.17 9.93
N ARG A 72 5.00 -21.97 8.86
CA ARG A 72 6.42 -22.32 8.83
C ARG A 72 7.22 -21.19 8.19
N LEU A 73 8.36 -20.87 8.79
CA LEU A 73 9.37 -20.00 8.22
C LEU A 73 10.68 -20.77 8.14
N GLY A 74 11.32 -20.79 6.98
CA GLY A 74 12.60 -21.46 6.82
C GLY A 74 13.37 -21.00 5.60
N PRO A 75 14.67 -21.32 5.52
CA PRO A 75 15.47 -21.05 4.34
C PRO A 75 14.93 -21.87 3.16
N GLU A 76 14.86 -21.23 2.00
CA GLU A 76 14.41 -21.88 0.78
C GLU A 76 15.63 -22.27 -0.08
N ASN A 77 15.77 -23.57 -0.34
CA ASN A 77 16.89 -24.09 -1.14
C ASN A 77 16.54 -24.23 -2.63
N LYS A 78 15.30 -23.90 -3.04
CA LYS A 78 14.91 -24.00 -4.43
C LYS A 78 15.62 -22.95 -5.27
N VAL A 79 16.16 -23.42 -6.39
CA VAL A 79 16.76 -22.56 -7.40
C VAL A 79 15.63 -21.90 -8.17
N LEU A 80 15.40 -20.61 -7.91
CA LEU A 80 14.53 -19.78 -8.72
C LEU A 80 15.25 -19.37 -10.01
N PRO A 81 14.53 -19.16 -11.13
CA PRO A 81 15.10 -18.52 -12.32
C PRO A 81 15.70 -17.15 -11.97
N SER A 82 16.85 -16.79 -12.57
CA SER A 82 17.56 -15.54 -12.25
C SER A 82 16.68 -14.30 -12.37
N SER A 83 15.79 -14.26 -13.38
CA SER A 83 14.85 -13.14 -13.57
C SER A 83 13.89 -12.95 -12.39
N ARG A 84 13.49 -14.03 -11.71
CA ARG A 84 12.63 -13.99 -10.53
C ARG A 84 13.40 -13.67 -9.26
N LEU A 85 14.67 -14.07 -9.19
CA LEU A 85 15.55 -13.67 -8.10
C LEU A 85 15.83 -12.17 -8.13
N GLU A 86 16.11 -11.60 -9.30
CA GLU A 86 16.36 -10.16 -9.47
C GLU A 86 15.17 -9.30 -9.02
N GLU A 87 13.95 -9.82 -9.10
CA GLU A 87 12.73 -9.14 -8.67
C GLU A 87 12.62 -8.98 -7.14
N ILE A 88 13.19 -9.91 -6.36
CA ILE A 88 13.09 -9.90 -4.89
C ILE A 88 14.41 -9.67 -4.17
N ALA A 89 15.55 -9.87 -4.84
CA ALA A 89 16.87 -9.79 -4.25
C ALA A 89 17.28 -8.36 -3.92
N ARG A 90 17.83 -8.19 -2.72
CA ARG A 90 18.48 -6.94 -2.33
C ARG A 90 19.99 -7.05 -2.60
N ASP A 91 20.53 -6.09 -3.36
CA ASP A 91 21.97 -5.92 -3.57
C ASP A 91 22.70 -7.15 -4.16
N GLY A 92 22.01 -8.00 -4.94
CA GLY A 92 22.58 -9.16 -5.62
C GLY A 92 22.96 -10.34 -4.73
N ARG A 93 22.70 -10.29 -3.41
CA ARG A 93 22.90 -11.40 -2.47
C ARG A 93 21.59 -11.78 -1.79
N CYS A 94 20.80 -12.60 -2.48
CA CYS A 94 19.51 -13.07 -1.97
C CYS A 94 19.68 -14.13 -0.87
N ARG A 95 19.04 -13.93 0.29
CA ARG A 95 18.87 -14.95 1.33
C ARG A 95 17.41 -15.41 1.33
N LEU A 96 17.07 -16.24 0.35
CA LEU A 96 15.70 -16.67 0.12
C LEU A 96 15.14 -17.43 1.33
N HIS A 97 14.00 -16.97 1.83
CA HIS A 97 13.21 -17.66 2.85
C HIS A 97 11.79 -17.89 2.35
N SER A 98 11.19 -18.97 2.83
CA SER A 98 9.80 -19.34 2.56
C SER A 98 8.97 -19.21 3.83
N LEU A 99 7.93 -18.39 3.76
CA LEU A 99 6.86 -18.30 4.73
C LEU A 99 5.64 -19.06 4.18
N SER A 100 5.34 -20.21 4.78
CA SER A 100 4.16 -21.01 4.44
C SER A 100 3.04 -20.74 5.43
N LEU A 101 1.87 -20.38 4.93
CA LEU A 101 0.67 -20.11 5.72
C LEU A 101 -0.42 -21.13 5.36
N SER A 102 -1.07 -21.70 6.37
CA SER A 102 -2.29 -22.52 6.19
C SER A 102 -3.46 -21.86 6.93
N LEU A 103 -4.61 -21.74 6.26
CA LEU A 103 -5.79 -21.02 6.70
C LEU A 103 -6.95 -21.97 6.98
N LYS A 104 -7.85 -21.58 7.88
CA LYS A 104 -9.12 -22.28 8.15
C LYS A 104 -10.14 -22.04 7.03
N GLN A 105 -10.15 -20.84 6.49
CA GLN A 105 -10.99 -20.40 5.37
C GLN A 105 -10.18 -19.52 4.41
N PRO A 106 -10.62 -19.36 3.15
CA PRO A 106 -9.99 -18.45 2.19
C PRO A 106 -9.80 -17.03 2.75
N CYS A 107 -8.80 -16.31 2.25
CA CYS A 107 -8.47 -14.99 2.79
C CYS A 107 -9.50 -13.92 2.41
N VAL A 108 -9.47 -12.81 3.15
CA VAL A 108 -10.26 -11.63 2.81
C VAL A 108 -9.48 -10.78 1.81
N VAL A 109 -10.20 -10.17 0.87
CA VAL A 109 -9.66 -9.29 -0.15
C VAL A 109 -10.04 -7.85 0.17
N LYS A 110 -9.04 -6.98 0.31
CA LYS A 110 -9.22 -5.52 0.28
C LYS A 110 -9.15 -5.07 -1.18
N CYS A 111 -10.24 -4.50 -1.65
CA CYS A 111 -10.41 -4.03 -3.01
C CYS A 111 -10.41 -2.49 -3.06
N PRO A 112 -10.01 -1.91 -4.20
CA PRO A 112 -10.20 -0.48 -4.47
C PRO A 112 -11.70 -0.09 -4.38
N PRO A 113 -12.01 1.21 -4.21
CA PRO A 113 -13.37 1.72 -4.37
C PRO A 113 -13.85 1.46 -5.80
N CYS A 114 -14.65 0.42 -5.97
CA CYS A 114 -15.31 0.09 -7.23
C CYS A 114 -16.78 -0.20 -6.93
N SER A 115 -17.66 0.42 -7.71
CA SER A 115 -19.11 0.35 -7.55
C SER A 115 -19.68 -1.04 -7.83
N ASP A 116 -19.00 -1.81 -8.69
CA ASP A 116 -19.48 -3.07 -9.26
C ASP A 116 -18.48 -4.22 -9.09
N SER A 117 -18.87 -5.39 -9.58
CA SER A 117 -18.01 -6.59 -9.66
C SER A 117 -16.69 -6.31 -10.37
N ILE A 118 -15.62 -6.87 -9.81
CA ILE A 118 -14.27 -6.61 -10.29
C ILE A 118 -13.97 -7.58 -11.43
N SER A 119 -13.75 -7.03 -12.62
CA SER A 119 -13.35 -7.80 -13.81
C SER A 119 -12.00 -7.31 -14.32
N PRO A 120 -11.17 -8.21 -14.88
CA PRO A 120 -9.88 -7.82 -15.42
C PRO A 120 -10.05 -6.92 -16.64
N LYS A 121 -9.07 -6.06 -16.90
CA LYS A 121 -9.04 -5.22 -18.11
C LYS A 121 -8.97 -6.08 -19.38
N ASP A 122 -8.17 -7.14 -19.34
CA ASP A 122 -8.05 -8.16 -20.38
C ASP A 122 -8.51 -9.52 -19.81
N ALA A 123 -9.41 -10.20 -20.52
CA ALA A 123 -9.91 -11.51 -20.10
C ALA A 123 -8.79 -12.56 -19.94
N ALA A 124 -7.66 -12.36 -20.62
CA ALA A 124 -6.49 -13.23 -20.56
C ALA A 124 -5.40 -12.74 -19.57
N ASP A 125 -5.66 -11.72 -18.73
CA ASP A 125 -4.65 -11.19 -17.79
C ASP A 125 -4.22 -12.29 -16.78
N PRO A 126 -2.99 -12.82 -16.89
CA PRO A 126 -2.53 -13.91 -16.03
C PRO A 126 -2.40 -13.44 -14.58
N CYS A 127 -2.04 -12.19 -14.32
CA CYS A 127 -1.85 -11.65 -12.98
C CYS A 127 -3.18 -11.60 -12.22
N PHE A 128 -4.25 -11.17 -12.89
CA PHE A 128 -5.58 -11.15 -12.28
C PHE A 128 -6.07 -12.56 -11.96
N SER A 129 -5.91 -13.50 -12.90
CA SER A 129 -6.31 -14.90 -12.66
C SER A 129 -5.52 -15.55 -11.51
N GLN A 130 -4.23 -15.23 -11.38
CA GLN A 130 -3.39 -15.69 -10.28
C GLN A 130 -3.83 -15.09 -8.95
N LEU A 131 -4.10 -13.78 -8.88
CA LEU A 131 -4.64 -13.10 -7.70
C LEU A 131 -5.95 -13.76 -7.24
N ALA A 132 -6.89 -13.97 -8.17
CA ALA A 132 -8.18 -14.61 -7.87
C ALA A 132 -8.01 -16.05 -7.38
N ASN A 133 -7.06 -16.81 -7.94
CA ASN A 133 -6.76 -18.16 -7.51
C ASN A 133 -6.11 -18.20 -6.12
N LEU A 134 -5.19 -17.26 -5.84
CA LEU A 134 -4.55 -17.12 -4.52
C LEU A 134 -5.56 -16.76 -3.43
N ALA A 135 -6.51 -15.87 -3.73
CA ALA A 135 -7.56 -15.48 -2.79
C ALA A 135 -8.44 -16.67 -2.35
N LYS A 136 -8.60 -17.67 -3.22
CA LYS A 136 -9.38 -18.88 -2.96
C LYS A 136 -8.62 -19.93 -2.14
N GLN A 137 -7.29 -19.85 -2.08
CA GLN A 137 -6.50 -20.89 -1.43
C GLN A 137 -6.53 -20.78 0.09
N THR A 138 -6.45 -21.94 0.72
CA THR A 138 -6.21 -22.07 2.17
C THR A 138 -4.75 -22.39 2.48
N GLU A 139 -3.89 -22.57 1.48
CA GLU A 139 -2.45 -22.74 1.65
C GLU A 139 -1.72 -21.82 0.68
N VAL A 140 -0.77 -21.05 1.20
CA VAL A 140 0.05 -20.14 0.40
C VAL A 140 1.51 -20.21 0.84
N HIS A 141 2.41 -20.17 -0.13
CA HIS A 141 3.86 -20.11 0.09
C HIS A 141 4.37 -18.76 -0.41
N ILE A 142 5.02 -18.01 0.48
CA ILE A 142 5.54 -16.67 0.23
C ILE A 142 7.07 -16.75 0.29
N LEU A 143 7.72 -16.54 -0.85
CA LEU A 143 9.16 -16.47 -1.00
C LEU A 143 9.62 -15.02 -0.98
N PHE A 144 10.61 -14.70 -0.15
CA PHE A 144 11.14 -13.35 -0.05
C PHE A 144 12.61 -13.38 0.34
N ASP A 145 13.34 -12.30 0.07
CA ASP A 145 14.72 -12.16 0.52
C ASP A 145 14.76 -11.72 1.99
N TYR A 146 15.26 -12.58 2.87
CA TYR A 146 15.34 -12.33 4.30
C TYR A 146 16.28 -11.18 4.66
N SER A 147 17.13 -10.74 3.72
CA SER A 147 17.97 -9.55 3.86
C SER A 147 17.17 -8.24 3.93
N TRP A 148 15.88 -8.26 3.56
CA TRP A 148 14.98 -7.13 3.80
C TRP A 148 14.60 -6.97 5.28
N VAL A 149 14.67 -8.04 6.07
CA VAL A 149 14.44 -7.98 7.52
C VAL A 149 15.72 -7.50 8.20
N HIS A 150 15.64 -6.33 8.83
CA HIS A 150 16.77 -5.72 9.54
C HIS A 150 17.31 -6.68 10.61
N GLU A 151 18.63 -6.77 10.74
CA GLU A 151 19.31 -7.73 11.63
C GLU A 151 18.75 -7.70 13.07
N SER A 152 18.55 -6.49 13.62
CA SER A 152 18.02 -6.31 14.98
C SER A 152 16.56 -6.77 15.17
N ASN A 153 15.82 -6.97 14.07
CA ASN A 153 14.41 -7.37 14.10
C ASN A 153 14.21 -8.85 13.75
N ARG A 154 15.25 -9.57 13.29
CA ARG A 154 15.13 -10.98 12.84
C ARG A 154 14.58 -11.90 13.93
N ILE A 155 15.15 -11.84 15.12
CA ILE A 155 14.68 -12.65 16.27
C ILE A 155 13.22 -12.32 16.59
N ARG A 156 12.82 -11.04 16.55
CA ARG A 156 11.43 -10.63 16.80
C ARG A 156 10.49 -11.11 15.70
N PHE A 157 10.92 -11.06 14.45
CA PHE A 157 10.19 -11.55 13.29
C PHE A 157 9.97 -13.07 13.38
N GLU A 158 11.04 -13.84 13.61
CA GLU A 158 10.97 -15.30 13.79
C GLU A 158 10.06 -15.68 14.97
N ASN A 159 10.21 -15.00 16.11
CA ASN A 159 9.36 -15.24 17.28
C ASN A 159 7.89 -14.90 17.03
N LEU A 160 7.62 -13.84 16.26
CA LEU A 160 6.26 -13.48 15.85
C LEU A 160 5.66 -14.58 14.96
N ILE A 161 6.37 -14.97 13.90
CA ILE A 161 5.88 -15.98 12.95
C ILE A 161 5.68 -17.34 13.64
N GLY A 162 6.61 -17.75 14.51
CA GLY A 162 6.51 -18.99 15.26
C GLY A 162 5.43 -19.01 16.35
N ARG A 163 4.74 -17.88 16.58
CA ARG A 163 3.64 -17.74 17.55
C ARG A 163 2.42 -17.09 16.93
N LEU A 164 2.34 -17.00 15.60
CA LEU A 164 1.34 -16.20 14.90
C LEU A 164 -0.08 -16.65 15.26
N GLU A 165 -0.28 -17.95 15.50
CA GLU A 165 -1.54 -18.55 15.94
C GLU A 165 -2.02 -18.14 17.34
N LYS A 166 -1.18 -17.46 18.14
CA LYS A 166 -1.56 -16.93 19.46
C LYS A 166 -2.10 -15.50 19.40
N PHE A 167 -2.09 -14.90 18.22
CA PHE A 167 -2.58 -13.55 17.98
C PHE A 167 -3.97 -13.59 17.34
N THR A 168 -4.65 -12.45 17.42
CA THR A 168 -5.91 -12.19 16.70
C THR A 168 -5.64 -11.33 15.46
N GLY A 169 -6.51 -11.37 14.45
CA GLY A 169 -6.45 -10.43 13.34
C GLY A 169 -6.50 -8.97 13.81
N THR A 170 -5.83 -8.08 13.07
CA THR A 170 -5.90 -6.64 13.38
C THR A 170 -7.32 -6.15 13.06
N PRO A 171 -8.01 -5.47 13.99
CA PRO A 171 -9.36 -5.01 13.77
C PRO A 171 -9.37 -4.05 12.59
N ARG A 172 -10.24 -4.35 11.63
CA ARG A 172 -10.46 -3.52 10.45
C ARG A 172 -11.25 -2.32 10.92
N ALA A 173 -10.55 -1.21 11.16
CA ALA A 173 -11.21 0.00 11.55
C ALA A 173 -12.05 0.49 10.34
N ASN A 174 -13.38 0.40 10.45
CA ASN A 174 -14.33 1.04 9.53
C ASN A 174 -14.29 2.56 9.71
N LYS A 175 -13.09 3.16 9.70
CA LYS A 175 -12.97 4.61 9.71
C LYS A 175 -13.30 5.07 8.30
N ASP A 176 -14.41 5.79 8.18
CA ASP A 176 -15.09 6.30 6.97
C ASP A 176 -14.20 7.00 5.92
N THR A 177 -12.89 7.10 6.14
CA THR A 177 -11.94 7.75 5.22
C THR A 177 -11.28 6.80 4.23
N ASP A 178 -11.24 5.49 4.48
CA ASP A 178 -10.62 4.55 3.54
C ASP A 178 -11.72 3.99 2.62
N GLN A 179 -11.83 4.52 1.40
CA GLN A 179 -12.84 4.11 0.40
C GLN A 179 -12.67 2.65 -0.07
N SER A 180 -11.69 1.94 0.47
CA SER A 180 -11.43 0.55 0.20
C SER A 180 -12.55 -0.36 0.72
N ARG A 181 -12.96 -1.33 -0.09
CA ARG A 181 -13.98 -2.31 0.28
C ARG A 181 -13.32 -3.62 0.69
N PHE A 182 -13.76 -4.21 1.79
CA PHE A 182 -13.39 -5.59 2.15
C PHE A 182 -14.45 -6.55 1.63
N GLY A 183 -14.02 -7.63 0.98
CA GLY A 183 -14.87 -8.69 0.46
C GLY A 183 -14.20 -10.06 0.58
N ASP A 184 -14.95 -11.12 0.33
CA ASP A 184 -14.38 -12.45 0.15
C ASP A 184 -13.81 -12.62 -1.28
N TRP A 185 -13.27 -13.79 -1.59
CA TRP A 185 -12.75 -14.09 -2.93
C TRP A 185 -13.82 -14.02 -4.03
N THR A 186 -15.11 -14.01 -3.69
CA THR A 186 -16.19 -13.99 -4.69
C THR A 186 -16.28 -12.67 -5.44
N VAL A 187 -15.61 -11.61 -4.97
CA VAL A 187 -15.46 -10.32 -5.67
C VAL A 187 -14.79 -10.45 -7.04
N PHE A 188 -14.03 -11.53 -7.26
CA PHE A 188 -13.38 -11.87 -8.53
C PHE A 188 -14.24 -12.75 -9.44
N THR A 189 -15.45 -13.13 -9.00
CA THR A 189 -16.35 -13.91 -9.86
C THR A 189 -16.80 -12.98 -10.98
N PRO A 190 -16.59 -13.33 -12.25
CA PRO A 190 -17.15 -12.53 -13.32
C PRO A 190 -18.65 -12.43 -13.07
N VAL A 191 -19.21 -11.22 -13.14
CA VAL A 191 -20.65 -11.10 -13.36
C VAL A 191 -20.86 -11.93 -14.60
N GLN A 192 -21.53 -13.05 -14.44
CA GLN A 192 -22.04 -13.80 -15.55
C GLN A 192 -23.01 -12.81 -16.15
N GLU A 193 -22.52 -11.97 -17.09
CA GLU A 193 -23.32 -11.03 -17.88
C GLU A 193 -24.52 -11.87 -18.21
N GLU A 194 -25.67 -11.54 -17.62
CA GLU A 194 -26.89 -12.31 -17.76
C GLU A 194 -26.98 -12.54 -19.25
N ILE A 195 -26.64 -13.75 -19.67
CA ILE A 195 -26.66 -14.13 -21.07
C ILE A 195 -28.13 -14.02 -21.32
N GLU A 196 -28.53 -12.88 -21.88
CA GLU A 196 -29.89 -12.46 -22.13
C GLU A 196 -30.57 -13.71 -22.63
N ALA A 197 -31.36 -14.33 -21.73
CA ALA A 197 -31.74 -15.74 -21.89
C ALA A 197 -32.28 -15.83 -23.30
N PRO A 198 -31.71 -16.71 -24.17
CA PRO A 198 -31.94 -16.64 -25.60
C PRO A 198 -33.43 -16.46 -25.81
N PRO A 199 -33.86 -15.39 -26.51
CA PRO A 199 -35.23 -14.86 -26.44
C PRO A 199 -36.18 -16.04 -26.50
N SER A 200 -36.97 -16.20 -25.43
CA SER A 200 -37.83 -17.35 -25.24
C SER A 200 -38.59 -17.61 -26.55
N TYR A 201 -38.22 -18.67 -27.27
CA TYR A 201 -38.86 -19.09 -28.52
C TYR A 201 -40.28 -19.67 -28.27
N ALA A 202 -41.00 -19.16 -27.27
CA ALA A 202 -42.34 -19.62 -26.92
C ALA A 202 -43.42 -19.17 -27.91
N GLU A 203 -43.14 -18.23 -28.82
CA GLU A 203 -44.12 -17.71 -29.78
C GLU A 203 -43.94 -18.25 -31.21
N ALA A 204 -43.82 -19.58 -31.37
CA ALA A 204 -43.92 -20.19 -32.70
C ALA A 204 -44.59 -21.58 -32.69
N SER A 205 -45.56 -21.81 -31.79
CA SER A 205 -46.41 -23.02 -31.87
C SER A 205 -47.89 -22.68 -31.79
N HIS A 206 -48.37 -21.90 -32.78
CA HIS A 206 -49.77 -21.95 -33.18
C HIS A 206 -50.04 -23.22 -34.00
N LYS A 207 -49.96 -24.39 -33.37
CA LYS A 207 -50.58 -25.62 -33.90
C LYS A 207 -51.42 -26.29 -32.84
N ARG A 208 -52.74 -26.04 -32.97
CA ARG A 208 -53.90 -26.78 -32.45
C ARG A 208 -53.58 -27.92 -31.48
N SER A 209 -53.64 -27.64 -30.18
CA SER A 209 -53.89 -28.66 -29.17
C SER A 209 -55.39 -28.93 -29.10
N ARG A 210 -55.77 -30.19 -29.34
CA ARG A 210 -57.14 -30.70 -29.28
C ARG A 210 -57.66 -30.70 -27.85
N SER A 211 -58.87 -30.20 -27.69
CA SER A 211 -59.77 -30.46 -26.56
C SER A 211 -60.04 -31.96 -26.38
N ARG A 212 -59.79 -32.47 -25.16
CA ARG A 212 -60.51 -33.54 -24.40
C ARG A 212 -59.63 -33.90 -23.20
N GLY A 213 -59.99 -33.60 -21.96
CA GLY A 213 -61.00 -34.29 -21.14
C GLY A 213 -60.33 -34.55 -19.78
N SER A 214 -60.72 -33.83 -18.73
CA SER A 214 -61.57 -34.34 -17.64
C SER A 214 -60.90 -35.39 -16.73
N SER A 215 -60.43 -34.95 -15.56
CA SER A 215 -60.50 -35.65 -14.26
C SER A 215 -59.77 -34.79 -13.21
N THR A 216 -60.42 -33.97 -12.39
CA THR A 216 -61.20 -34.26 -11.16
C THR A 216 -60.36 -34.84 -10.01
N ALA A 217 -59.95 -33.97 -9.06
CA ALA A 217 -59.92 -34.18 -7.59
C ALA A 217 -59.22 -32.95 -6.95
N LYS A 218 -59.95 -32.01 -6.30
CA LYS A 218 -60.36 -32.03 -4.87
C LYS A 218 -59.13 -32.10 -3.93
N SER A 219 -58.55 -30.98 -3.48
CA SER A 219 -58.95 -30.11 -2.33
C SER A 219 -58.05 -30.36 -1.09
N PRO A 220 -58.06 -29.54 0.00
CA PRO A 220 -57.39 -28.23 0.15
C PRO A 220 -56.71 -28.12 1.57
N PRO A 221 -56.65 -26.94 2.25
CA PRO A 221 -55.77 -25.77 2.12
C PRO A 221 -54.95 -25.54 3.43
N GLU A 222 -54.56 -24.29 3.70
CA GLU A 222 -54.36 -23.73 5.06
C GLU A 222 -52.91 -23.76 5.60
N TYR A 223 -52.20 -22.63 5.47
CA TYR A 223 -52.02 -21.69 6.58
C TYR A 223 -51.37 -20.40 6.08
N VAL A 224 -52.16 -19.32 6.16
CA VAL A 224 -51.79 -17.94 5.93
C VAL A 224 -51.28 -17.37 7.26
N SER A 225 -50.09 -16.76 7.27
CA SER A 225 -49.76 -15.65 8.18
C SER A 225 -48.49 -14.92 7.74
N PRO A 226 -48.59 -13.64 7.32
CA PRO A 226 -47.43 -12.76 7.18
C PRO A 226 -47.17 -11.98 8.49
N PRO A 227 -45.91 -11.75 8.90
CA PRO A 227 -45.64 -10.85 10.01
C PRO A 227 -45.84 -9.36 9.63
N PRO A 228 -46.26 -8.52 10.60
CA PRO A 228 -46.77 -7.18 10.35
C PRO A 228 -45.71 -6.12 10.07
N LYS A 229 -46.08 -5.22 9.16
CA LYS A 229 -45.44 -3.93 8.84
C LYS A 229 -45.21 -3.10 10.12
N ARG A 230 -43.94 -2.83 10.46
CA ARG A 230 -43.60 -1.76 11.42
C ARG A 230 -43.17 -0.50 10.66
N ILE A 231 -44.13 0.43 10.62
CA ILE A 231 -44.02 1.86 10.89
C ILE A 231 -42.87 2.62 10.20
N LEU A 232 -43.27 3.35 9.16
CA LEU A 232 -42.64 4.57 8.67
C LEU A 232 -42.63 5.64 9.77
N LEU A 233 -41.45 6.18 10.09
CA LEU A 233 -41.28 7.49 10.73
C LEU A 233 -40.60 8.42 9.73
N PRO A 234 -41.22 9.54 9.32
CA PRO A 234 -40.56 10.66 8.66
C PRO A 234 -40.38 11.82 9.67
N PRO A 235 -39.90 13.00 9.25
CA PRO A 235 -38.51 13.42 9.28
C PRO A 235 -38.28 14.51 10.34
N PHE A 236 -37.10 14.56 10.96
CA PHE A 236 -36.66 15.80 11.63
C PHE A 236 -35.61 16.52 10.77
N PRO A 237 -35.80 17.83 10.51
CA PRO A 237 -34.94 18.64 9.68
C PRO A 237 -33.78 19.25 10.50
N SER A 238 -32.58 19.29 9.91
CA SER A 238 -31.64 20.44 9.81
C SER A 238 -31.25 21.28 11.05
N PRO A 239 -30.30 22.23 10.98
CA PRO A 239 -29.11 22.40 10.11
C PRO A 239 -27.86 22.94 10.85
N THR A 240 -26.76 23.13 10.09
CA THR A 240 -25.68 24.14 10.26
C THR A 240 -24.71 23.95 11.45
N GLU A 241 -23.40 24.16 11.37
CA GLU A 241 -22.60 25.04 10.53
C GLU A 241 -21.09 24.75 10.76
N LEU A 242 -20.25 25.13 9.78
CA LEU A 242 -18.80 25.47 9.89
C LEU A 242 -17.78 24.32 10.03
N ALA A 243 -17.11 23.96 8.91
CA ALA A 243 -15.77 24.44 8.48
C ALA A 243 -14.64 23.67 9.18
N THR A 244 -13.80 22.88 8.50
CA THR A 244 -12.73 23.31 7.57
C THR A 244 -12.11 22.05 6.93
N PRO A 245 -11.86 21.96 5.61
CA PRO A 245 -11.13 20.83 5.03
C PRO A 245 -9.62 21.02 5.26
N SER A 246 -9.00 20.19 6.11
CA SER A 246 -7.54 20.11 6.21
C SER A 246 -6.95 19.47 4.95
N PRO A 247 -5.94 20.08 4.29
CA PRO A 247 -5.22 19.44 3.21
C PRO A 247 -4.34 18.32 3.78
N LYS A 248 -4.63 17.07 3.42
CA LYS A 248 -3.72 15.93 3.69
C LYS A 248 -2.66 15.90 2.59
N LEU A 249 -1.43 16.23 2.94
CA LEU A 249 -0.29 16.05 2.05
C LEU A 249 0.34 14.66 2.23
N PRO A 250 0.73 14.01 1.13
CA PRO A 250 1.48 12.78 1.17
C PRO A 250 2.96 13.09 1.44
N GLY A 251 3.39 12.89 2.68
CA GLY A 251 4.81 12.85 3.05
C GLY A 251 5.50 11.58 2.50
N SER A 252 5.92 11.62 1.24
CA SER A 252 6.82 10.62 0.65
C SER A 252 8.28 11.07 0.83
N PRO A 253 9.17 10.26 1.41
CA PRO A 253 10.60 10.55 1.37
C PRO A 253 11.15 10.26 -0.03
N PRO A 254 12.13 11.04 -0.53
CA PRO A 254 12.67 10.90 -1.88
C PRO A 254 13.22 9.49 -2.08
N ALA A 255 12.66 8.78 -3.05
CA ALA A 255 13.15 7.49 -3.47
C ALA A 255 14.60 7.63 -3.94
N ARG A 256 15.52 6.89 -3.32
CA ARG A 256 16.88 6.75 -3.82
C ARG A 256 16.80 6.06 -5.19
N ALA A 257 17.13 6.81 -6.24
CA ALA A 257 18.13 6.65 -7.32
C ALA A 257 18.18 5.50 -8.38
N PRO A 258 18.06 4.17 -8.13
CA PRO A 258 18.32 3.20 -9.20
C PRO A 258 17.21 3.11 -10.26
N GLU A 259 15.94 3.23 -9.86
CA GLU A 259 14.81 3.16 -10.80
C GLU A 259 14.75 4.37 -11.73
N PHE A 260 15.04 5.56 -11.20
CA PHE A 260 15.14 6.77 -12.02
C PHE A 260 16.26 6.65 -13.04
N GLN A 261 17.42 6.13 -12.65
CA GLN A 261 18.54 5.96 -13.56
C GLN A 261 18.25 4.94 -14.67
N GLN A 262 17.55 3.84 -14.36
CA GLN A 262 17.09 2.88 -15.36
C GLN A 262 16.00 3.45 -16.28
N ALA A 263 15.07 4.25 -15.75
CA ALA A 263 14.04 4.92 -16.55
C ALA A 263 14.65 5.97 -17.49
N VAL A 264 15.61 6.75 -16.99
CA VAL A 264 16.38 7.70 -17.81
C VAL A 264 17.17 6.96 -18.87
N GLU A 265 17.85 5.86 -18.53
CA GLU A 265 18.62 5.08 -19.50
C GLU A 265 17.72 4.44 -20.57
N ALA A 266 16.54 3.94 -20.20
CA ALA A 266 15.55 3.41 -21.12
C ALA A 266 15.00 4.49 -22.08
N GLU A 267 14.67 5.67 -21.57
CA GLU A 267 14.15 6.76 -22.38
C GLU A 267 15.25 7.36 -23.27
N VAL A 268 16.47 7.55 -22.77
CA VAL A 268 17.64 7.96 -23.57
C VAL A 268 17.87 6.96 -24.70
N LYS A 269 17.86 5.66 -24.43
CA LYS A 269 18.04 4.61 -25.44
C LYS A 269 16.96 4.62 -26.51
N LYS A 270 15.75 5.04 -26.15
CA LYS A 270 14.60 5.16 -27.07
C LYS A 270 14.68 6.43 -27.94
N VAL A 271 15.17 7.55 -27.39
CA VAL A 271 15.20 8.85 -28.09
C VAL A 271 16.48 9.06 -28.91
N LEU A 272 17.60 8.48 -28.48
CA LEU A 272 18.93 8.65 -29.11
C LEU A 272 18.96 8.32 -30.62
N PRO A 273 18.34 7.22 -31.11
CA PRO A 273 18.40 6.89 -32.54
C PRO A 273 17.76 7.97 -33.43
N GLY A 274 16.63 8.54 -33.00
CA GLY A 274 15.92 9.58 -33.74
C GLY A 274 16.70 10.89 -33.81
N LEU A 275 17.35 11.28 -32.71
CA LEU A 275 18.24 12.45 -32.67
C LEU A 275 19.44 12.29 -33.61
N LEU A 276 20.07 11.12 -33.62
CA LEU A 276 21.17 10.78 -34.52
C LEU A 276 20.75 10.86 -35.98
N GLU A 277 19.58 10.30 -36.33
CA GLU A 277 19.07 10.32 -37.70
C GLU A 277 18.76 11.75 -38.18
N ALA A 278 18.14 12.57 -37.32
CA ALA A 278 17.88 13.97 -37.60
C ALA A 278 19.17 14.78 -37.81
N ALA A 279 20.19 14.57 -36.97
CA ALA A 279 21.48 15.24 -37.07
C ALA A 279 22.23 14.86 -38.36
N VAL A 280 22.26 13.57 -38.70
CA VAL A 280 22.86 13.09 -39.95
C VAL A 280 22.16 13.70 -41.16
N ALA A 281 20.82 13.74 -41.16
CA ALA A 281 20.05 14.34 -42.24
C ALA A 281 20.36 15.84 -42.41
N ASP A 282 20.58 16.56 -41.31
CA ASP A 282 20.91 17.99 -41.33
C ASP A 282 22.33 18.26 -41.88
N VAL A 283 23.30 17.45 -41.47
CA VAL A 283 24.67 17.50 -42.01
C VAL A 283 24.67 17.21 -43.51
N VAL A 284 23.95 16.18 -43.96
CA VAL A 284 23.83 15.83 -45.39
C VAL A 284 23.18 16.98 -46.17
N ARG A 285 22.07 17.54 -45.67
CA ARG A 285 21.41 18.70 -46.30
C ARG A 285 22.33 19.91 -46.39
N SER A 286 23.12 20.16 -45.36
CA SER A 286 24.07 21.27 -45.33
C SER A 286 25.21 21.08 -46.34
N LEU A 287 25.77 19.87 -46.43
CA LEU A 287 26.82 19.53 -47.40
C LEU A 287 26.34 19.67 -48.84
N LEU A 288 25.10 19.22 -49.12
CA LEU A 288 24.48 19.36 -50.44
C LEU A 288 24.26 20.83 -50.83
N ARG A 289 23.92 21.71 -49.87
CA ARG A 289 23.77 23.16 -50.11
C ARG A 289 25.09 23.87 -50.34
N THR A 290 26.18 23.41 -49.72
CA THR A 290 27.52 24.01 -49.89
C THR A 290 28.24 23.53 -51.15
N SER A 291 27.67 22.60 -51.92
CA SER A 291 28.26 22.19 -53.19
C SER A 291 28.20 23.37 -54.18
N PRO A 292 29.35 23.96 -54.57
CA PRO A 292 29.34 25.05 -55.53
C PRO A 292 28.74 24.51 -56.84
N SER A 293 27.66 25.15 -57.27
CA SER A 293 27.01 24.88 -58.55
C SER A 293 28.06 24.93 -59.67
N LEU A 294 28.49 23.78 -60.16
CA LEU A 294 29.36 23.65 -61.34
C LEU A 294 28.58 23.85 -62.65
N ALA A 295 27.32 24.28 -62.57
CA ALA A 295 26.51 24.61 -63.74
C ALA A 295 26.84 26.02 -64.25
N SER A 296 28.00 26.17 -64.90
CA SER A 296 28.22 27.23 -65.91
C SER A 296 29.52 26.98 -66.69
N VAL A 297 29.59 25.87 -67.43
CA VAL A 297 30.47 25.81 -68.61
C VAL A 297 29.60 25.45 -69.81
N SER A 298 28.89 26.47 -70.28
CA SER A 298 28.28 26.47 -71.60
C SER A 298 29.40 26.37 -72.63
N SER A 299 29.53 25.23 -73.30
CA SER A 299 30.44 25.07 -74.43
C SER A 299 29.62 24.77 -75.70
N PRO A 300 29.73 25.58 -76.77
CA PRO A 300 28.95 25.41 -77.98
C PRO A 300 29.52 24.31 -78.88
N SER A 301 28.62 23.57 -79.54
CA SER A 301 28.93 22.57 -80.57
C SER A 301 29.64 23.15 -81.81
N PRO A 302 30.39 22.31 -82.54
CA PRO A 302 30.21 22.23 -83.99
C PRO A 302 30.18 20.77 -84.53
N PRO A 303 29.80 20.57 -85.81
CA PRO A 303 29.40 19.27 -86.34
C PRO A 303 30.48 18.51 -87.14
N ALA A 304 30.29 17.19 -87.16
CA ALA A 304 30.57 16.20 -88.21
C ALA A 304 31.89 16.24 -89.02
N SER A 305 32.71 15.19 -88.86
CA SER A 305 33.02 14.26 -89.96
C SER A 305 33.88 13.06 -89.53
N THR A 306 33.37 11.88 -89.86
CA THR A 306 34.00 10.79 -90.64
C THR A 306 35.47 10.40 -90.40
N VAL A 307 35.67 9.07 -90.29
CA VAL A 307 36.85 8.24 -90.65
C VAL A 307 37.51 7.49 -89.47
N ALA A 308 37.17 6.20 -89.41
CA ALA A 308 37.98 4.97 -89.28
C ALA A 308 39.01 4.77 -88.12
N PRO A 309 39.26 3.49 -87.74
CA PRO A 309 39.75 3.14 -86.41
C PRO A 309 41.25 2.82 -86.37
N SER A 310 41.93 3.24 -85.31
CA SER A 310 43.13 2.56 -84.82
C SER A 310 43.20 2.68 -83.29
N PRO A 311 43.67 1.63 -82.57
CA PRO A 311 43.67 1.62 -81.11
C PRO A 311 45.00 2.18 -80.56
N PRO A 312 44.98 3.27 -79.75
CA PRO A 312 46.13 3.60 -78.93
C PRO A 312 45.95 2.98 -77.55
N ARG A 313 46.95 2.20 -77.13
CA ARG A 313 47.12 1.75 -75.74
C ARG A 313 47.17 2.98 -74.83
N LEU A 314 46.10 3.20 -74.07
CA LEU A 314 46.02 4.22 -73.02
C LEU A 314 46.58 3.65 -71.72
N ASP A 315 47.82 4.02 -71.44
CA ASP A 315 48.46 3.88 -70.14
C ASP A 315 47.79 4.86 -69.16
N ARG A 316 46.67 4.42 -68.57
CA ARG A 316 45.84 5.20 -67.64
C ARG A 316 46.55 5.29 -66.29
N LYS A 317 47.32 6.36 -66.11
CA LYS A 317 47.77 6.81 -64.78
C LYS A 317 46.52 7.15 -63.94
N PRO A 318 46.33 6.59 -62.74
CA PRO A 318 45.15 6.84 -61.93
C PRO A 318 45.07 8.31 -61.51
N PRO A 319 43.88 8.95 -61.55
CA PRO A 319 43.73 10.36 -61.22
C PRO A 319 43.98 10.60 -59.73
N ARG A 320 45.15 11.16 -59.41
CA ARG A 320 45.62 11.49 -58.04
C ARG A 320 44.91 12.68 -57.38
N ALA A 321 43.94 13.32 -58.04
CA ALA A 321 43.34 14.58 -57.60
C ALA A 321 42.08 14.42 -56.71
N LEU A 322 41.50 13.22 -56.59
CA LEU A 322 40.27 13.02 -55.81
C LEU A 322 40.51 12.85 -54.30
N THR A 323 41.73 12.49 -53.88
CA THR A 323 42.05 12.22 -52.47
C THR A 323 42.07 13.50 -51.61
N SER A 324 42.57 14.63 -52.11
CA SER A 324 42.68 15.87 -51.33
C SER A 324 41.34 16.55 -51.06
N ARG A 325 40.38 16.42 -51.98
CA ARG A 325 39.02 16.98 -51.79
C ARG A 325 38.22 16.16 -50.79
N ASN A 326 38.39 14.84 -50.80
CA ASN A 326 37.73 13.95 -49.85
C ASN A 326 38.26 14.15 -48.42
N THR A 327 39.55 14.42 -48.24
CA THR A 327 40.11 14.68 -46.89
C THR A 327 39.61 16.00 -46.29
N LEU A 328 39.44 17.04 -47.10
CA LEU A 328 38.88 18.33 -46.65
C LEU A 328 37.39 18.21 -46.28
N LEU A 329 36.60 17.52 -47.11
CA LEU A 329 35.18 17.30 -46.80
C LEU A 329 35.01 16.43 -45.54
N LEU A 330 35.86 15.43 -45.36
CA LEU A 330 35.84 14.59 -44.17
C LEU A 330 36.23 15.36 -42.91
N SER A 331 37.24 16.24 -42.97
CA SER A 331 37.64 17.06 -41.81
C SER A 331 36.55 18.08 -41.45
N GLN A 332 35.91 18.69 -42.45
CA GLN A 332 34.79 19.61 -42.23
C GLN A 332 33.56 18.91 -41.65
N ALA A 333 33.20 17.73 -42.17
CA ALA A 333 32.11 16.93 -41.63
C ALA A 333 32.40 16.50 -40.19
N LYS A 334 33.62 16.02 -39.91
CA LYS A 334 34.04 15.65 -38.55
C LYS A 334 33.95 16.83 -37.58
N HIS A 335 34.45 18.00 -37.96
CA HIS A 335 34.37 19.20 -37.11
C HIS A 335 32.91 19.56 -36.81
N ARG A 336 32.02 19.52 -37.80
CA ARG A 336 30.61 19.86 -37.59
C ARG A 336 29.87 18.87 -36.70
N VAL A 337 30.12 17.57 -36.90
CA VAL A 337 29.57 16.53 -36.02
C VAL A 337 30.09 16.72 -34.59
N GLN A 338 31.37 17.04 -34.43
CA GLN A 338 31.94 17.31 -33.10
C GLN A 338 31.29 18.53 -32.44
N THR A 339 31.19 19.67 -33.14
CA THR A 339 30.53 20.87 -32.61
C THR A 339 29.06 20.61 -32.26
N PHE A 340 28.35 19.81 -33.07
CA PHE A 340 26.98 19.42 -32.77
C PHE A 340 26.89 18.56 -31.50
N ILE A 341 27.79 17.58 -31.34
CA ILE A 341 27.87 16.75 -30.13
C ILE A 341 28.15 17.62 -28.90
N ASP A 342 29.16 18.49 -28.98
CA ASP A 342 29.56 19.36 -27.86
C ASP A 342 28.39 20.26 -27.43
N ASN A 343 27.73 20.94 -28.37
CA ASN A 343 26.55 21.76 -28.09
C ASN A 343 25.39 20.95 -27.50
N THR A 344 25.14 19.73 -27.99
CA THR A 344 24.07 18.86 -27.48
C THR A 344 24.36 18.41 -26.05
N VAL A 345 25.63 18.12 -25.74
CA VAL A 345 26.05 17.75 -24.38
C VAL A 345 25.88 18.94 -23.43
N ASP A 346 26.27 20.15 -23.84
CA ASP A 346 26.08 21.36 -23.04
C ASP A 346 24.59 21.65 -22.78
N ASP A 347 23.73 21.52 -23.80
CA ASP A 347 22.28 21.70 -23.65
C ASP A 347 21.66 20.66 -22.70
N VAL A 348 22.04 19.38 -22.82
CA VAL A 348 21.53 18.30 -21.96
C VAL A 348 22.01 18.47 -20.52
N THR A 349 23.28 18.86 -20.32
CA THR A 349 23.82 19.10 -18.97
C THR A 349 23.18 20.32 -18.31
N SER A 350 22.92 21.39 -19.07
CA SER A 350 22.18 22.56 -18.59
C SER A 350 20.73 22.20 -18.20
N ALA A 351 20.01 21.48 -19.07
CA ALA A 351 18.65 21.03 -18.77
C ALA A 351 18.59 20.08 -17.56
N GLN A 352 19.56 19.19 -17.42
CA GLN A 352 19.67 18.31 -16.25
C GLN A 352 19.92 19.12 -14.97
N ALA A 353 20.78 20.13 -15.00
CA ALA A 353 21.05 20.99 -13.86
C ALA A 353 19.79 21.77 -13.41
N ILE A 354 19.02 22.29 -14.37
CA ILE A 354 17.74 22.96 -14.11
C ILE A 354 16.75 21.99 -13.45
N ALA A 355 16.54 20.80 -14.02
CA ALA A 355 15.61 19.81 -13.49
C ALA A 355 16.00 19.32 -12.09
N ILE A 356 17.30 19.15 -11.81
CA ILE A 356 17.80 18.80 -10.47
C ILE A 356 17.55 19.94 -9.47
N ASN A 357 17.71 21.20 -9.89
CA ASN A 357 17.46 22.35 -9.04
C ASN A 357 15.96 22.50 -8.72
N GLU A 358 15.09 22.40 -9.72
CA GLU A 358 13.63 22.42 -9.53
C GLU A 358 13.16 21.30 -8.59
N LEU A 359 13.65 20.07 -8.80
CA LEU A 359 13.34 18.94 -7.90
C LEU A 359 13.83 19.18 -6.47
N ARG A 360 14.99 19.82 -6.30
CA ARG A 360 15.53 20.17 -4.98
C ARG A 360 14.64 21.21 -4.29
N GLU A 361 14.25 22.27 -5.00
CA GLU A 361 13.37 23.32 -4.48
C GLU A 361 12.03 22.72 -4.02
N GLU A 362 11.41 21.87 -4.84
CA GLU A 362 10.17 21.16 -4.50
C GLU A 362 10.33 20.26 -3.26
N VAL A 363 11.44 19.53 -3.13
CA VAL A 363 11.74 18.71 -1.94
C VAL A 363 11.93 19.57 -0.70
N ASP A 364 12.57 20.74 -0.83
CA ASP A 364 12.76 21.68 0.27
C ASP A 364 11.42 22.28 0.73
N ASP A 365 10.52 22.62 -0.20
CA ASP A 365 9.16 23.08 0.10
C ASP A 365 8.35 22.01 0.86
N TYR A 366 8.35 20.75 0.39
CA TYR A 366 7.70 19.65 1.12
C TYR A 366 8.33 19.42 2.51
N ASN A 367 9.64 19.61 2.65
CA ASN A 367 10.30 19.47 3.96
C ASN A 367 9.84 20.56 4.93
N VAL A 368 9.67 21.81 4.47
CA VAL A 368 9.12 22.90 5.28
C VAL A 368 7.69 22.59 5.69
N GLU A 369 6.86 22.11 4.76
CA GLU A 369 5.46 21.78 5.03
C GLU A 369 5.30 20.62 6.03
N ILE A 370 6.11 19.56 5.89
CA ILE A 370 6.17 18.45 6.86
C ILE A 370 6.63 18.97 8.24
N ALA A 371 7.58 19.90 8.29
CA ALA A 371 8.05 20.48 9.55
C ALA A 371 6.95 21.31 10.24
N LEU A 372 6.20 22.10 9.48
CA LEU A 372 5.04 22.86 9.99
C LEU A 372 3.94 21.92 10.50
N ALA A 373 3.53 20.92 9.70
CA ALA A 373 2.52 19.96 10.11
C ALA A 373 2.92 19.17 11.38
N LYS A 374 4.22 18.85 11.52
CA LYS A 374 4.75 18.24 12.74
C LYS A 374 4.65 19.18 13.94
N GLN A 375 4.98 20.46 13.76
CA GLN A 375 4.93 21.46 14.83
C GLN A 375 3.48 21.68 15.30
N ASP A 376 2.53 21.75 14.36
CA ASP A 376 1.10 21.88 14.67
C ASP A 376 0.60 20.67 15.48
N TYR A 377 0.98 19.46 15.08
CA TYR A 377 0.61 18.25 15.81
C TYR A 377 1.21 18.19 17.22
N ILE A 378 2.44 18.69 17.40
CA ILE A 378 3.06 18.81 18.74
C ILE A 378 2.28 19.79 19.61
N MET A 379 1.92 20.95 19.07
CA MET A 379 1.16 21.98 19.77
C MET A 379 -0.26 21.49 20.16
N GLU A 380 -0.91 20.72 19.27
CA GLU A 380 -2.20 20.08 19.57
C GLU A 380 -2.06 19.07 20.72
N LEU A 381 -1.02 18.24 20.70
CA LEU A 381 -0.74 17.29 21.79
C LEU A 381 -0.43 17.98 23.12
N GLU A 382 0.34 19.07 23.11
CA GLU A 382 0.63 19.87 24.31
C GLU A 382 -0.64 20.48 24.89
N THR A 383 -1.53 21.00 24.03
CA THR A 383 -2.83 21.56 24.43
C THR A 383 -3.71 20.48 25.07
N LEU A 384 -3.80 19.31 24.43
CA LEU A 384 -4.56 18.18 24.95
C LEU A 384 -4.02 17.69 26.30
N TYR A 385 -2.69 17.59 26.43
CA TYR A 385 -2.03 17.16 27.65
C TYR A 385 -2.28 18.14 28.80
N ASN A 386 -2.14 19.44 28.56
CA ASN A 386 -2.40 20.47 29.56
C ASN A 386 -3.88 20.51 29.97
N SER A 387 -4.80 20.36 29.01
CA SER A 387 -6.24 20.25 29.31
C SER A 387 -6.54 19.05 30.21
N LYS A 388 -5.93 17.88 29.95
CA LYS A 388 -6.12 16.69 30.80
C LYS A 388 -5.47 16.81 32.17
N LEU A 389 -4.34 17.51 32.28
CA LEU A 389 -3.74 17.80 33.58
C LEU A 389 -4.62 18.73 34.42
N GLU A 390 -5.27 19.71 33.80
CA GLU A 390 -6.16 20.62 34.52
C GLU A 390 -7.42 19.89 34.99
N GLU A 391 -8.03 19.05 34.15
CA GLU A 391 -9.16 18.18 34.54
C GLU A 391 -8.80 17.29 35.75
N LEU A 392 -7.59 16.74 35.78
CA LEU A 392 -7.12 15.94 36.93
C LEU A 392 -6.90 16.78 38.18
N ARG A 393 -6.50 18.05 38.05
CA ARG A 393 -6.37 18.97 39.19
C ARG A 393 -7.73 19.37 39.76
N ASP A 394 -8.71 19.58 38.89
CA ASP A 394 -10.09 19.86 39.30
C ASP A 394 -10.63 18.66 40.09
N ILE A 395 -10.51 17.44 39.56
CA ILE A 395 -10.91 16.21 40.26
C ILE A 395 -10.20 16.08 41.62
N ALA A 396 -8.90 16.36 41.68
CA ALA A 396 -8.16 16.27 42.94
C ALA A 396 -8.63 17.32 43.95
N THR A 397 -8.98 18.53 43.49
CA THR A 397 -9.51 19.61 44.33
C THR A 397 -10.88 19.24 44.89
N ASP A 398 -11.76 18.69 44.05
CA ASP A 398 -13.08 18.21 44.47
C ASP A 398 -12.97 17.14 45.56
N VAL A 399 -12.08 16.15 45.39
CA VAL A 399 -11.84 15.10 46.39
C VAL A 399 -11.30 15.68 47.71
N ILE A 400 -10.41 16.67 47.65
CA ILE A 400 -9.91 17.33 48.88
C ILE A 400 -11.07 18.04 49.59
N THR A 401 -11.93 18.76 48.86
CA THR A 401 -13.08 19.43 49.46
C THR A 401 -14.07 18.46 50.10
N GLU A 402 -14.36 17.31 49.45
CA GLU A 402 -15.23 16.27 50.00
C GLU A 402 -14.66 15.68 51.31
N VAL A 403 -13.34 15.44 51.35
CA VAL A 403 -12.66 14.93 52.56
C VAL A 403 -12.69 15.97 53.68
N ASP A 404 -12.44 17.25 53.37
CA ASP A 404 -12.48 18.32 54.37
C ASP A 404 -13.87 18.51 54.97
N GLU A 405 -14.93 18.44 54.14
CA GLU A 405 -16.32 18.45 54.60
C GLU A 405 -16.60 17.25 55.52
N HIS A 406 -16.19 16.04 55.11
CA HIS A 406 -16.39 14.83 55.91
C HIS A 406 -15.65 14.90 57.26
N VAL A 407 -14.44 15.45 57.27
CA VAL A 407 -13.65 15.65 58.49
C VAL A 407 -14.33 16.67 59.41
N ALA A 408 -14.85 17.77 58.86
CA ALA A 408 -15.60 18.78 59.64
C ALA A 408 -16.86 18.21 60.29
N ASP A 409 -17.58 17.34 59.59
CA ASP A 409 -18.74 16.62 60.11
C ASP A 409 -18.37 15.70 61.28
N VAL A 410 -17.31 14.88 61.12
CA VAL A 410 -16.81 13.99 62.17
C VAL A 410 -16.34 14.78 63.41
N TYR A 411 -15.66 15.91 63.22
CA TYR A 411 -15.27 16.79 64.33
C TYR A 411 -16.47 17.38 65.06
N SER A 412 -17.51 17.77 64.31
CA SER A 412 -18.75 18.30 64.88
C SER A 412 -19.47 17.23 65.71
N ASP A 413 -19.59 16.01 65.18
CA ASP A 413 -20.17 14.87 65.88
C ASP A 413 -19.41 14.52 67.16
N LEU A 414 -18.08 14.46 67.09
CA LEU A 414 -17.23 14.18 68.26
C LEU A 414 -17.40 15.25 69.34
N ARG A 415 -17.49 16.53 68.95
CA ARG A 415 -17.72 17.65 69.87
C ARG A 415 -19.10 17.56 70.53
N HIS A 416 -20.15 17.23 69.76
CA HIS A 416 -21.50 17.02 70.28
C HIS A 416 -21.57 15.82 71.23
N TRP A 417 -20.88 14.72 70.91
CA TRP A 417 -20.79 13.54 71.75
C TRP A 417 -20.10 13.86 73.08
N THR A 418 -18.94 14.53 73.04
CA THR A 418 -18.18 14.94 74.23
C THR A 418 -19.00 15.88 75.14
N LYS A 419 -19.75 16.82 74.55
CA LYS A 419 -20.63 17.72 75.30
C LYS A 419 -21.79 16.96 75.98
N ARG A 420 -22.37 15.96 75.30
CA ARG A 420 -23.41 15.09 75.87
C ARG A 420 -22.87 14.27 77.04
N ASP A 421 -21.69 13.69 76.90
CA ASP A 421 -21.04 12.90 77.96
C ASP A 421 -20.80 13.76 79.22
N LEU A 422 -20.23 14.95 79.05
CA LEU A 422 -20.04 15.94 80.13
C LEU A 422 -21.35 16.34 80.85
N LEU A 423 -22.43 16.55 80.09
CA LEU A 423 -23.72 16.95 80.67
C LEU A 423 -24.48 15.78 81.32
N SER A 424 -24.24 14.55 80.86
CA SER A 424 -24.95 13.37 81.36
C SER A 424 -24.57 12.98 82.78
N GLY A 425 -23.52 13.59 83.36
CA GLY A 425 -23.19 13.48 84.78
C GLY A 425 -22.87 12.05 85.24
N THR A 426 -22.80 11.08 84.33
CA THR A 426 -22.34 9.72 84.60
C THR A 426 -20.84 9.73 84.67
N GLY A 427 -20.31 10.30 85.75
CA GLY A 427 -18.98 9.99 86.25
C GLY A 427 -18.92 8.50 86.61
N ARG A 428 -18.84 7.63 85.59
CA ARG A 428 -18.31 6.28 85.78
C ARG A 428 -16.89 6.51 86.27
N LYS A 429 -16.69 6.43 87.58
CA LYS A 429 -15.38 6.17 88.19
C LYS A 429 -14.77 5.04 87.39
N ILE A 430 -13.84 5.37 86.50
CA ILE A 430 -12.96 4.38 85.88
C ILE A 430 -12.18 3.83 87.07
N GLY A 431 -12.65 2.69 87.57
CA GLY A 431 -11.99 1.94 88.60
C GLY A 431 -10.56 1.72 88.14
N ARG A 432 -9.64 2.23 88.95
CA ARG A 432 -8.20 1.98 88.88
C ARG A 432 -7.99 0.49 89.22
N GLY A 433 -8.39 -0.39 88.31
CA GLY A 433 -8.40 -1.83 88.48
C GLY A 433 -7.23 -2.45 87.75
N SER A 434 -6.26 -2.90 88.54
CA SER A 434 -5.27 -3.95 88.28
C SER A 434 -4.48 -3.91 86.97
N ALA A 435 -3.19 -3.67 87.15
CA ALA A 435 -2.14 -4.17 86.29
C ALA A 435 -2.25 -5.71 86.18
N GLU A 436 -2.88 -6.19 85.11
CA GLU A 436 -2.81 -7.59 84.72
C GLU A 436 -1.70 -7.72 83.66
N LYS A 437 -0.68 -8.49 84.03
CA LYS A 437 0.46 -8.88 83.19
C LYS A 437 -0.05 -9.39 81.84
N VAL A 438 0.29 -8.68 80.77
CA VAL A 438 0.26 -9.24 79.42
C VAL A 438 1.54 -10.08 79.27
N ASN A 439 1.35 -11.39 79.32
CA ASN A 439 2.34 -12.37 78.88
C ASN A 439 2.69 -12.12 77.41
N ASP A 440 3.98 -12.11 77.13
CA ASP A 440 4.53 -12.43 75.82
C ASP A 440 4.12 -13.86 75.46
N ASP A 441 3.19 -14.02 74.52
CA ASP A 441 3.11 -15.23 73.71
C ASP A 441 2.40 -14.96 72.37
N ASN A 442 3.23 -14.88 71.34
CA ASN A 442 3.14 -15.69 70.12
C ASN A 442 1.80 -15.76 69.37
N GLY A 443 1.77 -15.21 68.14
CA GLY A 443 0.70 -15.50 67.19
C GLY A 443 0.76 -14.63 65.93
N GLY A 444 1.18 -15.22 64.82
CA GLY A 444 1.50 -14.53 63.57
C GLY A 444 0.35 -13.71 62.97
N LEU A 445 0.71 -12.51 62.49
CA LEU A 445 -0.14 -11.67 61.65
C LEU A 445 -0.12 -12.18 60.20
N ALA A 446 -1.15 -12.93 59.82
CA ALA A 446 -1.64 -12.99 58.45
C ALA A 446 -2.51 -11.75 58.21
N THR A 447 -1.97 -10.75 57.53
CA THR A 447 -2.69 -9.54 57.08
C THR A 447 -3.62 -9.88 55.91
N LYS A 448 -4.80 -10.42 56.19
CA LYS A 448 -5.94 -10.37 55.26
C LYS A 448 -6.55 -8.97 55.32
N ARG A 449 -6.15 -8.10 54.38
CA ARG A 449 -6.91 -6.89 54.06
C ARG A 449 -8.21 -7.27 53.35
N PRO A 450 -9.38 -6.74 53.73
CA PRO A 450 -10.57 -6.82 52.90
C PRO A 450 -10.39 -5.87 51.71
N VAL A 451 -10.30 -6.43 50.50
CA VAL A 451 -10.42 -5.66 49.26
C VAL A 451 -11.88 -5.21 49.15
N ARG A 452 -12.13 -3.94 49.46
CA ARG A 452 -13.40 -3.28 49.21
C ARG A 452 -13.44 -2.99 47.71
N ALA A 453 -14.19 -3.78 46.96
CA ALA A 453 -14.44 -3.53 45.54
C ALA A 453 -15.28 -2.26 45.40
N THR A 454 -14.63 -1.14 45.08
CA THR A 454 -15.28 0.04 44.52
C THR A 454 -15.45 -0.20 43.02
N SER A 455 -16.64 -0.63 42.63
CA SER A 455 -17.09 -0.61 41.24
C SER A 455 -17.35 0.84 40.84
N PHE A 456 -16.52 1.37 39.95
CA PHE A 456 -16.86 2.57 39.18
C PHE A 456 -17.68 2.14 37.96
N PRO A 457 -18.86 2.72 37.71
CA PRO A 457 -19.54 2.58 36.42
C PRO A 457 -18.81 3.45 35.39
N LEU A 458 -18.52 2.86 34.24
CA LEU A 458 -18.05 3.54 33.02
C LEU A 458 -19.17 4.34 32.36
#